data_AF-A0A6P8NPK5-F1
#
_entry.id   AF-A0A6P8NPK5-F1
#
_cell.length_a   1.000
_cell.length_b   1.000
_cell.length_c   1.000
_cell.angle_alpha   90.00
_cell.angle_beta   90.00
_cell.angle_gamma   90.00
#
_symmetry.space_group_name_H-M   'P 1'
#
loop_
_entity.id
_entity.type
_entity.pdbx_description
1 polymer ?
#
loop_
_entity_poly.entity_id
_entity_poly.type
_entity_poly.pdbx_seq_one_letter_code
_entity_poly.pdbx_strand_id
1 'polypeptide(L)'
;MFPLPECTMLPRRHSKGFLLDVVSRGTAFVETIQQIGYPKAGALSGQDFDWMFECVEAERFLEWFCHSVDEGNLLDTQHKEEYEALLESRHPILEGPALEEVLRTCQEPLRLRGLQPLEEDEKPLGTLEEELQQFRATRNLLLRNRNKLQVQVSALKHKQCRLSTEEELVIRGLREVMWTLEEEGMRLDAALLQCQQEVRLLAQHCYCEGEEADGGSVLLLTSGLALDLYMQLEQNCATEMVQQARARLRWPSEGTETPVREVLDVSHTHKREALGEELYRLRLCHVGGQWQRLSLQVELQSTQAGLQWAEREKVLPGTEDPSGQVSWLSTQLPALERDLESLKGERLSRLLRDQAYCFSLPILQGDLDREDLWLQYVSSLQERVTARLLHQWSRQEILGLALQLEWRDHRLAAGLLEELQRTLHSHKGALQSRLASYGDPKLSRRQGPKVRIAPQDHTAMKLWEMLDDPPDQKQLFQKYDSLCLRGVWLSVEVMSLQEKLREGVPQLPALERDFEAFYSLMYGDSKRLMLSAQEVSEAMEELGAAVSQLNQSMLGILADRKGKNRSLLEPHRREERNLYALFFRDPDRLREEVEALEQRAREFAEVLD
;
A
#
# COMPACT_ATOMS: atom_id res chain seq x y z
N MET A 1 -36.43 -4.93 47.36
CA MET A 1 -36.92 -6.33 47.36
C MET A 1 -35.75 -7.19 47.83
N PHE A 2 -35.80 -7.70 49.07
CA PHE A 2 -34.86 -8.70 49.61
C PHE A 2 -35.11 -10.06 48.90
N PRO A 3 -34.16 -11.05 48.86
CA PRO A 3 -33.16 -11.33 49.90
C PRO A 3 -31.72 -11.62 49.41
N LEU A 4 -30.76 -11.35 50.31
CA LEU A 4 -29.41 -11.93 50.30
C LEU A 4 -29.43 -13.20 51.17
N PRO A 5 -28.88 -14.34 50.71
CA PRO A 5 -28.59 -15.47 51.57
C PRO A 5 -27.10 -15.55 51.93
N GLU A 6 -26.86 -15.60 53.24
CA GLU A 6 -25.98 -16.56 53.95
C GLU A 6 -24.50 -16.65 53.57
N CYS A 7 -23.68 -15.83 54.24
CA CYS A 7 -22.28 -16.15 54.50
C CYS A 7 -22.17 -17.17 55.64
N THR A 8 -22.01 -18.45 55.30
CA THR A 8 -21.60 -19.49 56.25
C THR A 8 -20.11 -19.32 56.59
N MET A 9 -19.86 -18.79 57.79
CA MET A 9 -18.54 -18.75 58.43
C MET A 9 -18.23 -20.13 59.02
N LEU A 10 -17.26 -20.85 58.44
CA LEU A 10 -16.59 -22.00 59.05
C LEU A 10 -15.24 -21.58 59.66
N PRO A 11 -14.72 -22.34 60.64
CA PRO A 11 -14.36 -21.81 61.96
C PRO A 11 -12.94 -21.25 62.04
N ARG A 12 -12.80 -20.14 62.78
CA ARG A 12 -11.52 -19.65 63.31
C ARG A 12 -10.98 -20.69 64.30
N ARG A 13 -9.96 -21.44 63.88
CA ARG A 13 -9.08 -22.14 64.81
C ARG A 13 -8.34 -21.09 65.63
N HIS A 14 -8.68 -21.01 66.91
CA HIS A 14 -7.92 -20.28 67.91
C HIS A 14 -6.51 -20.88 67.99
N SER A 15 -5.57 -20.19 67.37
CA SER A 15 -4.16 -20.26 67.73
C SER A 15 -4.07 -19.88 69.21
N LYS A 16 -3.71 -20.84 70.07
CA LYS A 16 -3.28 -20.59 71.46
C LYS A 16 -2.01 -19.75 71.40
N GLY A 17 -2.18 -18.44 71.26
CA GLY A 17 -1.18 -17.46 71.61
C GLY A 17 -0.96 -17.52 73.11
N PHE A 18 0.30 -17.44 73.50
CA PHE A 18 0.76 -17.27 74.88
C PHE A 18 -0.03 -16.15 75.55
N LEU A 19 -0.99 -16.51 76.41
CA LEU A 19 -1.47 -15.68 77.50
C LEU A 19 -0.90 -16.29 78.76
N LEU A 20 0.08 -15.62 79.35
CA LEU A 20 0.44 -15.81 80.75
C LEU A 20 -0.74 -15.28 81.56
N ASP A 21 -1.59 -16.17 82.06
CA ASP A 21 -2.46 -15.85 83.19
C ASP A 21 -1.52 -15.57 84.38
N VAL A 22 -1.36 -14.30 84.71
CA VAL A 22 -0.72 -13.88 85.96
C VAL A 22 -1.74 -14.16 87.06
N VAL A 23 -1.59 -15.32 87.71
CA VAL A 23 -2.29 -15.59 88.97
C VAL A 23 -1.79 -14.56 89.98
N SER A 24 -2.66 -13.66 90.42
CA SER A 24 -2.36 -12.64 91.44
C SER A 24 -1.90 -13.32 92.73
N ARG A 25 -0.82 -12.85 93.35
CA ARG A 25 -0.28 -13.44 94.58
C ARG A 25 -1.09 -13.02 95.81
N GLY A 26 -1.71 -11.84 95.74
CA GLY A 26 -2.63 -11.33 96.73
C GLY A 26 -3.96 -12.11 96.80
N THR A 27 -4.38 -12.80 95.73
CA THR A 27 -5.55 -13.71 95.84
C THR A 27 -5.24 -14.93 96.70
N ALA A 28 -4.06 -15.52 96.60
CA ALA A 28 -3.63 -16.63 97.47
C ALA A 28 -3.58 -16.20 98.96
N PHE A 29 -3.18 -14.94 99.23
CA PHE A 29 -3.21 -14.38 100.58
C PHE A 29 -4.62 -14.21 101.15
N VAL A 30 -5.57 -13.72 100.35
CA VAL A 30 -6.96 -13.59 100.80
C VAL A 30 -7.62 -14.96 100.99
N GLU A 31 -7.27 -15.95 100.17
CA GLU A 31 -7.74 -17.34 100.32
C GLU A 31 -7.24 -17.98 101.61
N THR A 32 -5.95 -17.81 101.97
CA THR A 32 -5.44 -18.32 103.25
C THR A 32 -6.08 -17.62 104.46
N ILE A 33 -6.33 -16.30 104.40
CA ILE A 33 -7.08 -15.58 105.47
C ILE A 33 -8.53 -16.06 105.59
N GLN A 34 -9.17 -16.44 104.48
CA GLN A 34 -10.49 -17.06 104.49
C GLN A 34 -10.46 -18.45 105.15
N GLN A 35 -9.45 -19.26 104.84
CA GLN A 35 -9.24 -20.57 105.46
C GLN A 35 -8.98 -20.44 106.98
N ILE A 36 -8.31 -19.39 107.43
CA ILE A 36 -8.04 -19.12 108.85
C ILE A 36 -9.29 -18.52 109.58
N GLY A 37 -10.44 -18.43 108.92
CA GLY A 37 -11.71 -18.07 109.58
C GLY A 37 -11.86 -16.59 109.96
N TYR A 38 -11.12 -15.67 109.32
CA TYR A 38 -11.21 -14.25 109.63
C TYR A 38 -12.60 -13.66 109.24
N PRO A 39 -13.34 -13.02 110.16
CA PRO A 39 -14.77 -12.70 109.97
C PRO A 39 -15.08 -11.65 108.91
N LYS A 40 -14.08 -10.92 108.38
CA LYS A 40 -14.24 -9.93 107.30
C LYS A 40 -13.53 -10.34 106.00
N ALA A 41 -13.07 -11.59 105.88
CA ALA A 41 -12.27 -12.05 104.77
C ALA A 41 -13.01 -12.06 103.42
N GLY A 42 -14.35 -12.15 103.43
CA GLY A 42 -15.18 -12.05 102.21
C GLY A 42 -15.33 -10.64 101.65
N ALA A 43 -14.90 -9.60 102.38
CA ALA A 43 -14.94 -8.20 101.92
C ALA A 43 -13.60 -7.70 101.37
N LEU A 44 -12.56 -8.54 101.38
CA LEU A 44 -11.21 -8.22 100.94
C LEU A 44 -10.99 -8.69 99.49
N SER A 45 -10.37 -7.86 98.66
CA SER A 45 -10.01 -8.22 97.29
C SER A 45 -8.52 -8.53 97.19
N GLY A 46 -8.15 -9.60 96.47
CA GLY A 46 -6.75 -10.01 96.34
C GLY A 46 -5.85 -8.97 95.65
N GLN A 47 -6.43 -8.14 94.78
CA GLN A 47 -5.71 -7.09 94.06
C GLN A 47 -5.23 -5.95 94.98
N ASP A 48 -5.92 -5.71 96.10
CA ASP A 48 -5.53 -4.68 97.08
C ASP A 48 -4.28 -5.08 97.90
N PHE A 49 -3.86 -6.34 97.82
CA PHE A 49 -2.75 -6.90 98.60
C PHE A 49 -1.55 -7.34 97.76
N ASP A 50 -1.64 -7.28 96.42
CA ASP A 50 -0.53 -7.62 95.52
C ASP A 50 0.72 -6.75 95.77
N TRP A 51 0.55 -5.48 96.15
CA TRP A 51 1.67 -4.58 96.46
C TRP A 51 2.53 -5.06 97.64
N MET A 52 1.98 -5.85 98.57
CA MET A 52 2.75 -6.35 99.72
C MET A 52 3.75 -7.43 99.30
N PHE A 53 3.48 -8.15 98.21
CA PHE A 53 4.37 -9.15 97.64
C PHE A 53 5.50 -8.54 96.78
N GLU A 54 5.43 -7.24 96.48
CA GLU A 54 6.50 -6.51 95.79
C GLU A 54 7.62 -6.08 96.75
N CYS A 55 7.38 -6.14 98.07
CA CYS A 55 8.38 -5.83 99.09
C CYS A 55 9.20 -7.07 99.44
N VAL A 56 10.49 -7.11 99.03
CA VAL A 56 11.38 -8.28 99.13
C VAL A 56 11.52 -8.83 100.57
N GLU A 57 11.41 -7.96 101.58
CA GLU A 57 11.48 -8.36 102.99
C GLU A 57 10.20 -9.05 103.47
N ALA A 58 9.04 -8.63 102.95
CA ALA A 58 7.74 -9.20 103.28
C ALA A 58 7.37 -10.39 102.39
N GLU A 59 7.88 -10.46 101.16
CA GLU A 59 7.60 -11.52 100.18
C GLU A 59 7.91 -12.90 100.75
N ARG A 60 9.08 -13.09 101.39
CA ARG A 60 9.45 -14.39 101.99
C ARG A 60 8.52 -14.81 103.12
N PHE A 61 8.07 -13.85 103.93
CA PHE A 61 7.13 -14.11 105.01
C PHE A 61 5.73 -14.40 104.48
N LEU A 62 5.25 -13.62 103.51
CA LEU A 62 3.92 -13.76 102.92
C LEU A 62 3.81 -15.03 102.08
N GLU A 63 4.85 -15.40 101.33
CA GLU A 63 4.92 -16.71 100.66
C GLU A 63 4.90 -17.84 101.69
N TRP A 64 5.68 -17.76 102.76
CA TRP A 64 5.61 -18.76 103.83
C TRP A 64 4.22 -18.85 104.46
N PHE A 65 3.60 -17.71 104.77
CA PHE A 65 2.27 -17.62 105.36
C PHE A 65 1.20 -18.27 104.47
N CYS A 66 1.22 -17.97 103.17
CA CYS A 66 0.26 -18.53 102.22
C CYS A 66 0.42 -20.04 101.96
N HIS A 67 1.58 -20.63 102.28
CA HIS A 67 1.86 -22.05 102.03
C HIS A 67 1.91 -22.91 103.30
N SER A 68 1.99 -22.30 104.49
CA SER A 68 2.26 -23.02 105.75
C SER A 68 1.19 -22.82 106.82
N VAL A 69 0.21 -21.93 106.60
CA VAL A 69 -0.82 -21.62 107.58
C VAL A 69 -2.19 -22.08 107.09
N ASP A 70 -2.69 -23.15 107.71
CA ASP A 70 -4.00 -23.76 107.42
C ASP A 70 -4.90 -23.76 108.68
N GLU A 71 -6.15 -24.21 108.53
CA GLU A 71 -7.16 -24.36 109.60
C GLU A 71 -6.63 -25.08 110.86
N GLY A 72 -5.65 -25.99 110.71
CA GLY A 72 -5.04 -26.73 111.82
C GLY A 72 -4.09 -25.93 112.72
N ASN A 73 -3.71 -24.71 112.33
CA ASN A 73 -2.84 -23.83 113.12
C ASN A 73 -3.63 -22.90 114.05
N LEU A 74 -4.96 -23.00 114.05
CA LEU A 74 -5.84 -22.24 114.92
C LEU A 74 -6.22 -23.06 116.16
N LEU A 75 -6.13 -22.40 117.31
CA LEU A 75 -6.59 -22.99 118.57
C LEU A 75 -8.12 -22.92 118.62
N ASP A 76 -8.78 -24.06 118.39
CA ASP A 76 -10.22 -24.20 118.63
C ASP A 76 -10.58 -23.90 120.10
N THR A 77 -11.80 -23.44 120.33
CA THR A 77 -12.30 -23.10 121.68
C THR A 77 -12.22 -24.27 122.66
N GLN A 78 -12.27 -25.52 122.16
CA GLN A 78 -12.05 -26.73 122.98
C GLN A 78 -10.60 -26.88 123.44
N HIS A 79 -9.60 -26.62 122.58
CA HIS A 79 -8.18 -26.68 122.98
C HIS A 79 -7.81 -25.57 123.97
N LYS A 80 -8.51 -24.44 123.93
CA LYS A 80 -8.35 -23.37 124.92
C LYS A 80 -8.91 -23.76 126.29
N GLU A 81 -10.06 -24.43 126.33
CA GLU A 81 -10.64 -24.99 127.55
C GLU A 81 -9.79 -26.14 128.12
N GLU A 82 -9.19 -26.98 127.27
CA GLU A 82 -8.26 -28.04 127.68
C GLU A 82 -6.93 -27.48 128.23
N TYR A 83 -6.43 -26.38 127.67
CA TYR A 83 -5.24 -25.69 128.17
C TYR A 83 -5.51 -24.96 129.50
N GLU A 84 -6.68 -24.32 129.66
CA GLU A 84 -7.10 -23.71 130.92
C GLU A 84 -7.32 -24.78 132.01
N ALA A 85 -7.89 -25.95 131.68
CA ALA A 85 -7.99 -27.10 132.58
C ALA A 85 -6.60 -27.69 132.96
N LEU A 86 -5.64 -27.70 132.03
CA LEU A 86 -4.26 -28.13 132.30
C LEU A 86 -3.52 -27.17 133.25
N LEU A 87 -3.72 -25.85 133.10
CA LEU A 87 -3.19 -24.84 134.02
C LEU A 87 -3.77 -24.99 135.44
N GLU A 88 -5.04 -25.33 135.57
CA GLU A 88 -5.70 -25.57 136.87
C GLU A 88 -5.26 -26.90 137.53
N SER A 89 -4.82 -27.89 136.75
CA SER A 89 -4.46 -29.23 137.21
C SER A 89 -3.09 -29.39 137.91
N ARG A 90 -2.29 -28.33 138.03
CA ARG A 90 -0.93 -28.32 138.65
C ARG A 90 0.06 -29.36 138.11
N HIS A 91 -0.10 -29.83 136.88
CA HIS A 91 0.93 -30.61 136.18
C HIS A 91 2.02 -29.68 135.61
N PRO A 92 3.31 -30.07 135.62
CA PRO A 92 4.38 -29.23 135.07
C PRO A 92 4.22 -29.12 133.55
N ILE A 93 3.87 -27.93 133.08
CA ILE A 93 3.88 -27.60 131.66
C ILE A 93 5.36 -27.50 131.25
N LEU A 94 5.73 -28.21 130.17
CA LEU A 94 7.11 -28.27 129.66
C LEU A 94 7.50 -26.92 129.07
N GLU A 95 8.04 -26.03 129.90
CA GLU A 95 8.48 -24.69 129.49
C GLU A 95 9.98 -24.49 129.76
N GLY A 96 10.66 -23.85 128.81
CA GLY A 96 12.08 -23.49 128.91
C GLY A 96 13.03 -24.71 128.82
N PRO A 97 14.06 -24.80 129.69
CA PRO A 97 15.19 -25.73 129.50
C PRO A 97 14.80 -27.21 129.52
N ALA A 98 13.67 -27.57 130.14
CA ALA A 98 13.13 -28.94 130.14
C ALA A 98 12.58 -29.36 128.76
N LEU A 99 12.10 -28.42 127.94
CA LEU A 99 11.70 -28.67 126.56
C LEU A 99 12.93 -28.81 125.64
N GLU A 100 13.98 -28.02 125.90
CA GLU A 100 15.25 -28.12 125.17
C GLU A 100 15.98 -29.45 125.45
N GLU A 101 15.92 -29.99 126.66
CA GLU A 101 16.45 -31.32 127.00
C GLU A 101 15.68 -32.47 126.31
N VAL A 102 14.36 -32.35 126.19
CA VAL A 102 13.52 -33.31 125.44
C VAL A 102 13.78 -33.19 123.93
N LEU A 103 13.93 -31.98 123.39
CA LEU A 103 14.27 -31.79 121.96
C LEU A 103 15.69 -32.27 121.61
N ARG A 104 16.66 -32.18 122.55
CA ARG A 104 17.99 -32.78 122.36
C ARG A 104 18.01 -34.30 122.46
N THR A 105 17.09 -34.92 123.19
CA THR A 105 16.96 -36.39 123.26
C THR A 105 16.14 -36.98 122.11
N CYS A 106 15.39 -36.16 121.36
CA CYS A 106 14.59 -36.56 120.19
C CYS A 106 15.32 -36.44 118.83
N GLN A 107 16.66 -36.54 118.77
CA GLN A 107 17.44 -36.47 117.51
C GLN A 107 17.47 -37.78 116.68
N GLU A 108 16.62 -38.76 116.99
CA GLU A 108 16.23 -39.79 116.03
C GLU A 108 14.96 -39.32 115.32
N PRO A 109 14.82 -39.53 114.00
CA PRO A 109 13.74 -38.93 113.22
C PRO A 109 12.40 -39.31 113.84
N LEU A 110 11.74 -38.30 114.41
CA LEU A 110 10.42 -38.40 115.00
C LEU A 110 9.49 -38.98 113.94
N ARG A 111 9.24 -40.28 114.02
CA ARG A 111 8.12 -40.95 113.35
C ARG A 111 6.83 -40.44 114.00
N LEU A 112 6.45 -39.22 113.65
CA LEU A 112 5.14 -38.68 113.93
C LEU A 112 4.13 -39.47 113.11
N ARG A 113 3.29 -40.21 113.83
CA ARG A 113 2.21 -41.05 113.32
C ARG A 113 1.18 -40.14 112.61
N GLY A 114 1.20 -40.11 111.28
CA GLY A 114 0.21 -39.36 110.51
C GLY A 114 0.53 -39.13 109.03
N LEU A 115 1.79 -39.19 108.61
CA LEU A 115 2.16 -39.11 107.20
C LEU A 115 2.52 -40.49 106.67
N GLN A 116 1.77 -40.96 105.67
CA GLN A 116 2.22 -42.07 104.83
C GLN A 116 3.59 -41.70 104.26
N PRO A 117 4.54 -42.64 104.13
CA PRO A 117 5.79 -42.34 103.46
C PRO A 117 5.45 -41.94 102.02
N LEU A 118 5.72 -40.68 101.67
CA LEU A 118 6.13 -40.41 100.30
C LEU A 118 7.40 -41.25 100.16
N GLU A 119 7.36 -42.27 99.33
CA GLU A 119 8.58 -42.80 98.74
C GLU A 119 9.25 -41.59 98.09
N GLU A 120 10.19 -40.98 98.80
CA GLU A 120 11.18 -40.16 98.16
C GLU A 120 11.92 -41.12 97.24
N ASP A 121 11.54 -41.09 95.95
CA ASP A 121 12.38 -41.50 94.84
C ASP A 121 13.65 -40.61 94.89
N GLU A 122 14.48 -40.79 95.93
CA GLU A 122 15.85 -40.33 95.97
C GLU A 122 16.61 -41.18 94.97
N LYS A 123 16.41 -40.88 93.69
CA LYS A 123 17.32 -41.28 92.63
C LYS A 123 18.73 -40.97 93.14
N PRO A 124 19.64 -41.97 93.21
CA PRO A 124 20.95 -41.76 93.81
C PRO A 124 21.64 -40.58 93.10
N LEU A 125 22.25 -39.67 93.86
CA LEU A 125 22.86 -38.42 93.38
C LEU A 125 23.66 -38.56 92.08
N GLY A 126 24.36 -39.70 91.89
CA GLY A 126 25.09 -40.01 90.65
C GLY A 126 24.20 -40.15 89.41
N THR A 127 23.00 -40.73 89.52
CA THR A 127 22.03 -40.78 88.40
C THR A 127 21.50 -39.41 88.04
N LEU A 128 21.29 -38.53 89.04
CA LEU A 128 20.91 -37.15 88.81
C LEU A 128 22.02 -36.35 88.12
N GLU A 129 23.28 -36.57 88.50
CA GLU A 129 24.44 -35.94 87.84
C GLU A 129 24.59 -36.40 86.39
N GLU A 130 24.41 -37.69 86.12
CA GLU A 130 24.40 -38.25 84.76
C GLU A 130 23.24 -37.68 83.93
N GLU A 131 22.02 -37.62 84.48
CA GLU A 131 20.86 -36.98 83.85
C GLU A 131 21.16 -35.50 83.55
N LEU A 132 21.78 -34.77 84.48
CA LEU A 132 22.14 -33.36 84.30
C LEU A 132 23.22 -33.19 83.21
N GLN A 133 24.21 -34.08 83.14
CA GLN A 133 25.19 -34.08 82.04
C GLN A 133 24.53 -34.38 80.69
N GLN A 134 23.58 -35.32 80.63
CA GLN A 134 22.79 -35.60 79.43
C GLN A 134 21.92 -34.39 79.02
N PHE A 135 21.30 -33.70 79.97
CA PHE A 135 20.56 -32.46 79.71
C PHE A 135 21.47 -31.33 79.22
N ARG A 136 22.69 -31.23 79.75
CA ARG A 136 23.69 -30.26 79.24
C ARG A 136 24.13 -30.61 77.82
N ALA A 137 24.35 -31.89 77.52
CA ALA A 137 24.72 -32.34 76.17
C ALA A 137 23.61 -32.10 75.15
N THR A 138 22.36 -32.43 75.50
CA THR A 138 21.18 -32.16 74.66
C THR A 138 20.95 -30.66 74.47
N ARG A 139 21.07 -29.84 75.52
CA ARG A 139 21.03 -28.37 75.40
C ARG A 139 22.07 -27.84 74.42
N ASN A 140 23.32 -28.31 74.52
CA ASN A 140 24.39 -27.88 73.64
C ASN A 140 24.14 -28.32 72.18
N LEU A 141 23.58 -29.52 71.96
CA LEU A 141 23.16 -29.98 70.63
C LEU A 141 22.02 -29.10 70.06
N LEU A 142 21.01 -28.77 70.87
CA LEU A 142 19.92 -27.89 70.47
C LEU A 142 20.40 -26.48 70.14
N LEU A 143 21.36 -25.93 70.90
CA LEU A 143 21.99 -24.64 70.60
C LEU A 143 22.75 -24.67 69.27
N ARG A 144 23.51 -25.75 69.00
CA ARG A 144 24.20 -25.92 67.70
C ARG A 144 23.20 -26.02 66.55
N ASN A 145 22.11 -26.76 66.72
CA ASN A 145 21.06 -26.88 65.71
C ASN A 145 20.35 -25.54 65.48
N ARG A 146 20.03 -24.79 66.54
CA ARG A 146 19.47 -23.44 66.44
C ARG A 146 20.38 -22.51 65.66
N ASN A 147 21.69 -22.51 65.97
CA ASN A 147 22.66 -21.66 65.29
C ASN A 147 22.80 -22.05 63.81
N LYS A 148 22.79 -23.35 63.47
CA LYS A 148 22.76 -23.82 62.07
C LYS A 148 21.50 -23.34 61.33
N LEU A 149 20.32 -23.48 61.94
CA LEU A 149 19.07 -23.01 61.36
C LEU A 149 19.06 -21.49 61.19
N GLN A 150 19.61 -20.74 62.14
CA GLN A 150 19.71 -19.28 62.05
C GLN A 150 20.57 -18.82 60.86
N VAL A 151 21.69 -19.51 60.59
CA VAL A 151 22.53 -19.24 59.41
C VAL A 151 21.79 -19.60 58.11
N GLN A 152 21.01 -20.69 58.10
CA GLN A 152 20.19 -21.03 56.93
C GLN A 152 19.08 -20.00 56.70
N VAL A 153 18.43 -19.51 57.75
CA VAL A 153 17.41 -18.46 57.67
C VAL A 153 18.01 -17.15 57.15
N SER A 154 19.20 -16.75 57.61
CA SER A 154 19.85 -15.54 57.08
C SER A 154 20.26 -15.70 55.62
N ALA A 155 20.77 -16.87 55.21
CA ALA A 155 21.10 -17.18 53.82
C ALA A 155 19.85 -17.16 52.91
N LEU A 156 18.73 -17.71 53.37
CA LEU A 156 17.46 -17.67 52.63
C LEU A 156 16.91 -16.24 52.54
N LYS A 157 16.98 -15.45 53.60
CA LYS A 157 16.59 -14.03 53.57
C LYS A 157 17.42 -13.23 52.56
N HIS A 158 18.74 -13.42 52.54
CA HIS A 158 19.59 -12.77 51.54
C HIS A 158 19.23 -13.19 50.11
N LYS A 159 18.98 -14.48 49.86
CA LYS A 159 18.50 -14.96 48.55
C LYS A 159 17.16 -14.34 48.18
N GLN A 160 16.22 -14.24 49.12
CA GLN A 160 14.92 -13.60 48.90
C GLN A 160 15.08 -12.12 48.55
N CYS A 161 15.92 -11.38 49.27
CA CYS A 161 16.21 -9.98 48.94
C CYS A 161 16.79 -9.84 47.53
N ARG A 162 17.75 -10.70 47.14
CA ARG A 162 18.33 -10.67 45.80
C ARG A 162 17.29 -10.97 44.70
N LEU A 163 16.46 -11.99 44.90
CA LEU A 163 15.37 -12.31 43.98
C LEU A 163 14.35 -11.17 43.87
N SER A 164 14.02 -10.51 44.98
CA SER A 164 13.15 -9.32 44.97
C SER A 164 13.74 -8.19 44.14
N THR A 165 15.06 -7.94 44.26
CA THR A 165 15.71 -6.92 43.43
C THR A 165 15.76 -7.29 41.95
N GLU A 166 15.98 -8.57 41.63
CA GLU A 166 15.93 -9.07 40.25
C GLU A 166 14.50 -8.96 39.67
N GLU A 167 13.48 -9.29 40.46
CA GLU A 167 12.07 -9.14 40.10
C GLU A 167 11.71 -7.67 39.83
N GLU A 168 12.12 -6.73 40.70
CA GLU A 168 11.90 -5.30 40.49
C GLU A 168 12.61 -4.76 39.23
N LEU A 169 13.77 -5.29 38.87
CA LEU A 169 14.46 -4.94 37.62
C LEU A 169 13.71 -5.46 36.40
N VAL A 170 13.25 -6.71 36.44
CA VAL A 170 12.44 -7.30 35.35
C VAL A 170 11.10 -6.57 35.20
N ILE A 171 10.43 -6.23 36.30
CA ILE A 171 9.18 -5.46 36.28
C ILE A 171 9.41 -4.08 35.67
N ARG A 172 10.51 -3.41 36.01
CA ARG A 172 10.86 -2.11 35.40
C ARG A 172 11.08 -2.25 33.89
N GLY A 173 11.91 -3.21 33.46
CA GLY A 173 12.13 -3.47 32.04
C GLY A 173 10.84 -3.82 31.28
N LEU A 174 9.95 -4.62 31.86
CA LEU A 174 8.65 -4.93 31.26
C LEU A 174 7.78 -3.69 31.08
N ARG A 175 7.76 -2.78 32.06
CA ARG A 175 7.00 -1.53 31.95
C ARG A 175 7.59 -0.62 30.88
N GLU A 176 8.91 -0.51 30.79
CA GLU A 176 9.61 0.22 29.72
C GLU A 176 9.22 -0.30 28.34
N VAL A 177 9.28 -1.62 28.12
CA VAL A 177 8.84 -2.21 26.85
C VAL A 177 7.36 -1.93 26.58
N MET A 178 6.50 -2.04 27.59
CA MET A 178 5.07 -1.74 27.46
C MET A 178 4.83 -0.30 27.03
N TRP A 179 5.49 0.68 27.64
CA TRP A 179 5.41 2.09 27.23
C TRP A 179 5.89 2.29 25.79
N THR A 180 7.01 1.68 25.39
CA THR A 180 7.49 1.80 23.99
C THR A 180 6.49 1.20 22.99
N LEU A 181 5.84 0.08 23.33
CA LEU A 181 4.81 -0.52 22.47
C LEU A 181 3.56 0.36 22.38
N GLU A 182 3.15 0.98 23.48
CA GLU A 182 2.04 1.94 23.50
C GLU A 182 2.35 3.18 22.64
N GLU A 183 3.56 3.73 22.74
CA GLU A 183 4.00 4.85 21.90
C GLU A 183 4.00 4.51 20.41
N GLU A 184 4.57 3.35 20.03
CA GLU A 184 4.56 2.90 18.63
C GLU A 184 3.13 2.60 18.16
N GLY A 185 2.26 2.05 19.01
CA GLY A 185 0.85 1.85 18.71
C GLY A 185 0.13 3.15 18.37
N MET A 186 0.31 4.18 19.21
CA MET A 186 -0.28 5.52 18.99
C MET A 186 0.25 6.17 17.72
N ARG A 187 1.54 6.00 17.39
CA ARG A 187 2.12 6.50 16.13
C ARG A 187 1.53 5.80 14.91
N LEU A 188 1.38 4.48 14.96
CA LEU A 188 0.77 3.70 13.88
C LEU A 188 -0.69 4.09 13.67
N ASP A 189 -1.47 4.25 14.74
CA ASP A 189 -2.87 4.67 14.66
C ASP A 189 -3.01 6.09 14.07
N ALA A 190 -2.12 7.02 14.46
CA ALA A 190 -2.08 8.35 13.87
C ALA A 190 -1.74 8.32 12.37
N ALA A 191 -0.76 7.51 11.96
CA ALA A 191 -0.39 7.34 10.56
C ALA A 191 -1.55 6.72 9.74
N LEU A 192 -2.24 5.71 10.28
CA LEU A 192 -3.41 5.11 9.62
C LEU A 192 -4.57 6.10 9.44
N LEU A 193 -4.81 6.96 10.44
CA LEU A 193 -5.80 8.03 10.35
C LEU A 193 -5.44 9.06 9.27
N GLN A 194 -4.16 9.45 9.19
CA GLN A 194 -3.67 10.34 8.14
C GLN A 194 -3.85 9.72 6.75
N CYS A 195 -3.42 8.47 6.54
CA CYS A 195 -3.64 7.76 5.28
C CYS A 195 -5.12 7.69 4.92
N GLN A 196 -6.01 7.45 5.88
CA GLN A 196 -7.45 7.42 5.64
C GLN A 196 -7.98 8.80 5.20
N GLN A 197 -7.49 9.89 5.80
CA GLN A 197 -7.87 11.25 5.42
C GLN A 197 -7.38 11.60 4.02
N GLU A 198 -6.12 11.29 3.69
CA GLU A 198 -5.55 11.52 2.36
C GLU A 198 -6.30 10.75 1.27
N VAL A 199 -6.64 9.47 1.51
CA VAL A 199 -7.45 8.68 0.58
C VAL A 199 -8.85 9.27 0.41
N ARG A 200 -9.46 9.81 1.47
CA ARG A 200 -10.76 10.49 1.38
C ARG A 200 -10.67 11.78 0.57
N LEU A 201 -9.61 12.57 0.76
CA LEU A 201 -9.37 13.76 -0.05
C LEU A 201 -9.19 13.36 -1.51
N LEU A 202 -8.34 12.38 -1.81
CA LEU A 202 -8.17 11.88 -3.18
C LEU A 202 -9.50 11.41 -3.80
N ALA A 203 -10.32 10.67 -3.04
CA ALA A 203 -11.63 10.26 -3.50
C ALA A 203 -12.54 11.47 -3.81
N GLN A 204 -12.57 12.49 -2.96
CA GLN A 204 -13.35 13.71 -3.23
C GLN A 204 -12.91 14.40 -4.52
N HIS A 205 -11.60 14.50 -4.79
CA HIS A 205 -11.09 15.10 -6.02
C HIS A 205 -11.44 14.28 -7.28
N CYS A 206 -11.52 12.94 -7.16
CA CYS A 206 -11.91 12.06 -8.27
C CYS A 206 -13.43 11.97 -8.50
N TYR A 207 -14.24 12.14 -7.44
CA TYR A 207 -15.70 12.01 -7.48
C TYR A 207 -16.44 13.35 -7.44
N CYS A 208 -15.80 14.46 -7.82
CA CYS A 208 -16.52 15.72 -8.05
C CYS A 208 -17.44 15.59 -9.29
N GLU A 209 -18.54 14.88 -9.13
CA GLU A 209 -19.71 14.99 -10.00
C GLU A 209 -20.39 16.31 -9.69
N GLY A 210 -20.19 17.30 -10.56
CA GLY A 210 -21.27 18.20 -10.99
C GLY A 210 -22.06 19.02 -9.96
N GLU A 211 -21.57 19.24 -8.74
CA GLU A 211 -22.09 20.33 -7.91
C GLU A 211 -21.25 21.58 -8.14
N GLU A 212 -21.93 22.68 -8.47
CA GLU A 212 -21.37 23.99 -8.79
C GLU A 212 -20.29 24.37 -7.77
N ALA A 213 -19.03 24.08 -8.12
CA ALA A 213 -17.89 24.49 -7.33
C ALA A 213 -17.79 26.02 -7.45
N ASP A 214 -18.21 26.68 -6.38
CA ASP A 214 -18.11 28.11 -6.13
C ASP A 214 -16.75 28.66 -6.61
N GLY A 215 -16.75 29.31 -7.78
CA GLY A 215 -15.79 30.28 -8.33
C GLY A 215 -14.26 30.09 -8.25
N GLY A 216 -13.72 29.03 -7.66
CA GLY A 216 -12.29 28.98 -7.31
C GLY A 216 -11.63 27.60 -7.27
N SER A 217 -12.38 26.51 -7.48
CA SER A 217 -11.77 25.19 -7.61
C SER A 217 -11.21 25.04 -9.01
N VAL A 218 -9.89 25.18 -9.14
CA VAL A 218 -9.15 24.87 -10.35
C VAL A 218 -9.40 23.40 -10.66
N LEU A 219 -10.27 23.11 -11.63
CA LEU A 219 -10.47 21.77 -12.16
C LEU A 219 -9.12 21.30 -12.70
N LEU A 220 -8.43 20.44 -11.94
CA LEU A 220 -7.09 19.96 -12.26
C LEU A 220 -7.11 18.96 -13.43
N LEU A 221 -8.27 18.40 -13.73
CA LEU A 221 -8.49 17.32 -14.68
C LEU A 221 -9.27 17.84 -15.90
N THR A 222 -8.77 17.50 -17.09
CA THR A 222 -9.43 17.85 -18.35
C THR A 222 -10.76 17.13 -18.54
N SER A 223 -10.93 15.96 -17.90
CA SER A 223 -12.19 15.23 -17.87
C SER A 223 -13.31 15.92 -17.07
N GLY A 224 -12.95 16.83 -16.15
CA GLY A 224 -13.91 17.58 -15.33
C GLY A 224 -14.50 18.81 -16.03
N LEU A 225 -14.02 19.13 -17.23
CA LEU A 225 -14.55 20.23 -18.04
C LEU A 225 -15.85 19.80 -18.74
N ALA A 226 -16.73 20.76 -19.03
CA ALA A 226 -17.93 20.55 -19.85
C ALA A 226 -17.55 20.35 -21.35
N LEU A 227 -16.93 19.21 -21.66
CA LEU A 227 -16.43 18.84 -22.98
C LEU A 227 -17.56 18.79 -24.02
N ASP A 228 -18.77 18.40 -23.61
CA ASP A 228 -19.93 18.34 -24.49
C ASP A 228 -20.31 19.72 -25.04
N LEU A 229 -20.29 20.76 -24.19
CA LEU A 229 -20.57 22.13 -24.60
C LEU A 229 -19.47 22.64 -25.54
N TYR A 230 -18.20 22.35 -25.24
CA TYR A 230 -17.08 22.69 -26.10
C TYR A 230 -17.21 22.05 -27.49
N MET A 231 -17.54 20.76 -27.55
CA MET A 231 -17.73 20.04 -28.82
C MET A 231 -18.89 20.59 -29.64
N GLN A 232 -20.01 20.95 -28.99
CA GLN A 232 -21.14 21.60 -29.66
C GLN A 232 -20.73 22.97 -30.24
N LEU A 233 -20.00 23.79 -29.48
CA LEU A 233 -19.52 25.09 -29.95
C LEU A 233 -18.58 24.95 -31.16
N GLU A 234 -17.61 24.04 -31.10
CA GLU A 234 -16.67 23.81 -32.21
C GLU A 234 -17.40 23.28 -33.48
N GLN A 235 -18.39 22.41 -33.33
CA GLN A 235 -19.21 21.93 -34.46
C GLN A 235 -20.06 23.04 -35.07
N ASN A 236 -20.72 23.86 -34.24
CA ASN A 236 -21.54 24.97 -34.70
C ASN A 236 -20.69 26.03 -35.43
N CYS A 237 -19.53 26.40 -34.88
CA CYS A 237 -18.62 27.35 -35.53
C CYS A 237 -18.12 26.84 -36.90
N ALA A 238 -17.79 25.55 -37.02
CA ALA A 238 -17.34 24.96 -38.28
C ALA A 238 -18.45 24.99 -39.35
N THR A 239 -19.66 24.58 -38.96
CA THR A 239 -20.81 24.51 -39.88
C THR A 239 -21.25 25.89 -40.35
N GLU A 240 -21.35 26.87 -39.46
CA GLU A 240 -21.66 28.26 -39.81
C GLU A 240 -20.64 28.85 -40.79
N MET A 241 -19.35 28.61 -40.55
CA MET A 241 -18.28 29.10 -41.41
C MET A 241 -18.34 28.50 -42.82
N VAL A 242 -18.58 27.20 -42.94
CA VAL A 242 -18.74 26.54 -44.24
C VAL A 242 -19.99 27.06 -44.95
N GLN A 243 -21.09 27.29 -44.23
CA GLN A 243 -22.30 27.88 -44.80
C GLN A 243 -22.07 29.31 -45.30
N GLN A 244 -21.40 30.16 -44.52
CA GLN A 244 -21.05 31.53 -44.94
C GLN A 244 -20.12 31.54 -46.15
N ALA A 245 -19.13 30.63 -46.20
CA ALA A 245 -18.26 30.47 -47.34
C ALA A 245 -19.04 30.05 -48.60
N ARG A 246 -19.96 29.08 -48.47
CA ARG A 246 -20.85 28.66 -49.57
C ARG A 246 -21.76 29.79 -50.04
N ALA A 247 -22.31 30.60 -49.12
CA ALA A 247 -23.14 31.75 -49.46
C ALA A 247 -22.36 32.81 -50.23
N ARG A 248 -21.10 33.07 -49.86
CA ARG A 248 -20.20 34.02 -50.55
C ARG A 248 -19.71 33.55 -51.92
N LEU A 249 -19.75 32.23 -52.17
CA LEU A 249 -19.43 31.62 -53.46
C LEU A 249 -20.63 31.58 -54.41
N ARG A 250 -21.86 31.76 -53.91
CA ARG A 250 -23.04 31.97 -54.77
C ARG A 250 -22.90 33.34 -55.44
N TRP A 251 -22.61 33.35 -56.74
CA TRP A 251 -22.75 34.55 -57.57
C TRP A 251 -24.20 35.05 -57.47
N PRO A 252 -24.46 36.38 -57.52
CA PRO A 252 -25.83 36.88 -57.67
C PRO A 252 -26.33 36.53 -59.08
N SER A 253 -26.78 35.30 -59.28
CA SER A 253 -27.70 34.94 -60.34
C SER A 253 -29.01 34.54 -59.69
N GLU A 254 -30.06 35.23 -60.09
CA GLU A 254 -31.40 35.17 -59.52
C GLU A 254 -31.91 33.73 -59.38
N GLY A 255 -32.35 33.44 -58.14
CA GLY A 255 -33.36 32.46 -57.77
C GLY A 255 -33.42 31.14 -58.55
N THR A 256 -32.61 30.14 -58.16
CA THR A 256 -33.09 28.75 -58.18
C THR A 256 -32.22 27.86 -57.28
N GLU A 257 -32.87 27.08 -56.42
CA GLU A 257 -32.24 26.16 -55.45
C GLU A 257 -31.83 24.82 -56.09
N THR A 258 -31.03 24.87 -57.16
CA THR A 258 -30.48 23.67 -57.80
C THR A 258 -28.99 23.47 -57.44
N PRO A 259 -28.52 22.20 -57.37
CA PRO A 259 -27.17 21.89 -56.91
C PRO A 259 -26.09 22.55 -57.79
N VAL A 260 -25.21 23.29 -57.12
CA VAL A 260 -24.22 24.23 -57.67
C VAL A 260 -23.27 23.63 -58.71
N ARG A 261 -23.08 22.30 -58.72
CA ARG A 261 -22.08 21.64 -59.58
C ARG A 261 -22.53 21.48 -61.03
N GLU A 262 -23.84 21.34 -61.29
CA GLU A 262 -24.37 21.15 -62.64
C GLU A 262 -24.76 22.48 -63.31
N VAL A 263 -25.12 23.50 -62.53
CA VAL A 263 -25.51 24.82 -63.04
C VAL A 263 -24.29 25.67 -63.44
N LEU A 264 -23.15 25.50 -62.75
CA LEU A 264 -21.90 26.17 -63.12
C LEU A 264 -21.44 25.72 -64.52
N ASP A 265 -21.39 24.41 -64.79
CA ASP A 265 -20.94 23.92 -66.09
C ASP A 265 -21.88 24.35 -67.24
N VAL A 266 -23.19 24.34 -67.05
CA VAL A 266 -24.15 24.72 -68.10
C VAL A 266 -24.26 26.24 -68.31
N SER A 267 -24.15 27.04 -67.24
CA SER A 267 -24.22 28.52 -67.38
C SER A 267 -22.93 29.11 -67.94
N HIS A 268 -21.76 28.56 -67.57
CA HIS A 268 -20.48 29.03 -68.08
C HIS A 268 -20.23 28.59 -69.53
N THR A 269 -20.72 27.40 -69.94
CA THR A 269 -20.63 26.93 -71.33
C THR A 269 -21.46 27.81 -72.26
N HIS A 270 -22.73 28.08 -71.94
CA HIS A 270 -23.56 28.97 -72.76
C HIS A 270 -23.01 30.40 -72.87
N LYS A 271 -22.43 30.96 -71.79
CA LYS A 271 -21.77 32.28 -71.84
C LYS A 271 -20.51 32.28 -72.70
N ARG A 272 -19.70 31.20 -72.65
CA ARG A 272 -18.50 31.04 -73.47
C ARG A 272 -18.84 30.82 -74.95
N GLU A 273 -19.90 30.07 -75.23
CA GLU A 273 -20.43 29.88 -76.59
C GLU A 273 -20.92 31.21 -77.17
N ALA A 274 -21.72 31.98 -76.41
CA ALA A 274 -22.18 33.30 -76.84
C ALA A 274 -21.03 34.31 -77.05
N LEU A 275 -20.01 34.31 -76.18
CA LEU A 275 -18.79 35.09 -76.37
C LEU A 275 -18.02 34.65 -77.62
N GLY A 276 -17.94 33.34 -77.89
CA GLY A 276 -17.30 32.79 -79.08
C GLY A 276 -18.00 33.23 -80.37
N GLU A 277 -19.33 33.19 -80.39
CA GLU A 277 -20.16 33.65 -81.51
C GLU A 277 -20.00 35.18 -81.75
N GLU A 278 -20.04 35.98 -80.68
CA GLU A 278 -19.83 37.43 -80.78
C GLU A 278 -18.40 37.80 -81.21
N LEU A 279 -17.38 37.10 -80.71
CA LEU A 279 -16.00 37.29 -81.15
C LEU A 279 -15.82 36.92 -82.63
N TYR A 280 -16.47 35.85 -83.08
CA TYR A 280 -16.47 35.48 -84.49
C TYR A 280 -17.14 36.57 -85.36
N ARG A 281 -18.29 37.10 -84.90
CA ARG A 281 -18.98 38.22 -85.56
C ARG A 281 -18.10 39.47 -85.63
N LEU A 282 -17.46 39.85 -84.52
CA LEU A 282 -16.55 41.00 -84.45
C LEU A 282 -15.34 40.83 -85.38
N ARG A 283 -14.76 39.62 -85.45
CA ARG A 283 -13.66 39.30 -86.37
C ARG A 283 -14.08 39.46 -87.83
N LEU A 284 -15.25 38.94 -88.21
CA LEU A 284 -15.77 39.10 -89.57
C LEU A 284 -16.01 40.57 -89.93
N CYS A 285 -16.65 41.33 -89.04
CA CYS A 285 -16.85 42.77 -89.21
C CYS A 285 -15.51 43.52 -89.35
N HIS A 286 -14.50 43.17 -88.55
CA HIS A 286 -13.16 43.76 -88.63
C HIS A 286 -12.47 43.47 -89.97
N VAL A 287 -12.48 42.21 -90.41
CA VAL A 287 -11.91 41.81 -91.72
C VAL A 287 -12.61 42.55 -92.86
N GLY A 288 -13.94 42.58 -92.86
CA GLY A 288 -14.73 43.29 -93.87
C GLY A 288 -14.45 44.80 -93.89
N GLY A 289 -14.41 45.44 -92.72
CA GLY A 289 -14.11 46.86 -92.60
C GLY A 289 -12.67 47.21 -93.02
N GLN A 290 -11.69 46.39 -92.66
CA GLN A 290 -10.30 46.59 -93.09
C GLN A 290 -10.13 46.38 -94.60
N TRP A 291 -10.83 45.39 -95.17
CA TRP A 291 -10.82 45.15 -96.61
C TRP A 291 -11.41 46.35 -97.39
N GLN A 292 -12.55 46.87 -96.95
CA GLN A 292 -13.16 48.08 -97.54
C GLN A 292 -12.24 49.29 -97.42
N ARG A 293 -11.61 49.50 -96.25
CA ARG A 293 -10.65 50.59 -96.04
C ARG A 293 -9.47 50.48 -97.01
N LEU A 294 -8.90 49.30 -97.19
CA LEU A 294 -7.79 49.07 -98.09
C LEU A 294 -8.19 49.21 -99.57
N SER A 295 -9.38 48.74 -99.96
CA SER A 295 -9.90 48.94 -101.33
C SER A 295 -10.02 50.42 -101.66
N LEU A 296 -10.63 51.20 -100.76
CA LEU A 296 -10.77 52.65 -100.92
C LEU A 296 -9.40 53.36 -100.94
N GLN A 297 -8.44 52.89 -100.14
CA GLN A 297 -7.09 53.45 -100.13
C GLN A 297 -6.33 53.15 -101.43
N VAL A 298 -6.50 51.96 -101.99
CA VAL A 298 -5.92 51.60 -103.29
C VAL A 298 -6.59 52.38 -104.43
N GLU A 299 -7.91 52.56 -104.41
CA GLU A 299 -8.64 53.39 -105.38
C GLU A 299 -8.21 54.87 -105.31
N LEU A 300 -8.01 55.41 -104.11
CA LEU A 300 -7.48 56.75 -103.92
C LEU A 300 -6.05 56.86 -104.44
N GLN A 301 -5.18 55.89 -104.14
CA GLN A 301 -3.79 55.91 -104.61
C GLN A 301 -3.70 55.68 -106.12
N SER A 302 -4.56 54.86 -106.72
CA SER A 302 -4.59 54.62 -108.16
C SER A 302 -5.08 55.85 -108.91
N THR A 303 -6.13 56.51 -108.42
CA THR A 303 -6.61 57.78 -108.99
C THR A 303 -5.56 58.89 -108.85
N GLN A 304 -4.87 58.99 -107.71
CA GLN A 304 -3.75 59.92 -107.54
C GLN A 304 -2.58 59.62 -108.48
N ALA A 305 -2.18 58.35 -108.61
CA ALA A 305 -1.11 57.96 -109.53
C ALA A 305 -1.49 58.21 -111.00
N GLY A 306 -2.75 57.96 -111.37
CA GLY A 306 -3.30 58.26 -112.69
C GLY A 306 -3.31 59.76 -112.98
N LEU A 307 -3.68 60.60 -112.01
CA LEU A 307 -3.58 62.05 -112.12
C LEU A 307 -2.13 62.51 -112.30
N GLN A 308 -1.20 62.00 -111.48
CA GLN A 308 0.23 62.32 -111.59
C GLN A 308 0.84 61.86 -112.93
N TRP A 309 0.43 60.69 -113.44
CA TRP A 309 0.85 60.22 -114.76
C TRP A 309 0.30 61.12 -115.87
N ALA A 310 -0.98 61.48 -115.83
CA ALA A 310 -1.59 62.41 -116.78
C ALA A 310 -0.97 63.81 -116.73
N GLU A 311 -0.54 64.28 -115.56
CA GLU A 311 0.22 65.52 -115.39
C GLU A 311 1.61 65.46 -116.02
N ARG A 312 2.32 64.32 -115.90
CA ARG A 312 3.65 64.10 -116.52
C ARG A 312 3.55 64.02 -118.04
N GLU A 313 2.52 63.36 -118.57
CA GLU A 313 2.38 63.15 -120.01
C GLU A 313 1.95 64.41 -120.77
N LYS A 314 1.27 65.35 -120.09
CA LYS A 314 1.02 66.70 -120.63
C LYS A 314 2.30 67.52 -120.83
N VAL A 315 3.43 67.12 -120.22
CA VAL A 315 4.70 67.86 -120.25
C VAL A 315 5.68 67.29 -121.30
N LEU A 316 5.45 66.09 -121.83
CA LEU A 316 6.32 65.43 -122.82
C LEU A 316 5.78 65.60 -124.26
N PRO A 317 6.41 66.41 -125.13
CA PRO A 317 6.08 66.42 -126.56
C PRO A 317 6.63 65.16 -127.24
N GLY A 318 5.76 64.48 -127.98
CA GLY A 318 5.92 63.10 -128.45
C GLY A 318 7.21 62.81 -129.21
N THR A 319 7.92 61.77 -128.77
CA THR A 319 9.02 61.12 -129.49
C THR A 319 9.10 59.61 -129.19
N GLU A 320 7.98 58.94 -128.90
CA GLU A 320 7.91 57.47 -128.83
C GLU A 320 6.68 56.96 -129.59
N ASP A 321 6.83 55.84 -130.30
CA ASP A 321 5.74 55.19 -131.07
C ASP A 321 4.61 54.76 -130.12
N PRO A 322 3.45 55.43 -130.12
CA PRO A 322 2.37 55.14 -129.17
C PRO A 322 1.82 53.73 -129.36
N SER A 323 1.93 53.18 -130.58
CA SER A 323 1.55 51.82 -130.91
C SER A 323 2.40 50.76 -130.21
N GLY A 324 3.70 51.01 -130.05
CA GLY A 324 4.65 50.07 -129.42
C GLY A 324 4.41 49.99 -127.91
N GLN A 325 4.29 51.15 -127.24
CA GLN A 325 3.98 51.23 -125.81
C GLN A 325 2.61 50.64 -125.47
N VAL A 326 1.57 50.90 -126.27
CA VAL A 326 0.23 50.31 -126.04
C VAL A 326 0.27 48.79 -126.20
N SER A 327 1.03 48.27 -127.17
CA SER A 327 1.21 46.82 -127.35
C SER A 327 2.00 46.18 -126.20
N TRP A 328 2.99 46.88 -125.66
CA TRP A 328 3.77 46.41 -124.51
C TRP A 328 2.92 46.45 -123.22
N LEU A 329 2.23 47.55 -122.95
CA LEU A 329 1.32 47.68 -121.80
C LEU A 329 0.18 46.65 -121.85
N SER A 330 -0.40 46.38 -123.02
CA SER A 330 -1.45 45.38 -123.17
C SER A 330 -0.96 43.94 -122.92
N THR A 331 0.33 43.66 -123.16
CA THR A 331 0.94 42.37 -122.80
C THR A 331 1.30 42.24 -121.31
N GLN A 332 1.58 43.35 -120.62
CA GLN A 332 1.97 43.38 -119.20
C GLN A 332 0.77 43.47 -118.25
N LEU A 333 -0.34 44.11 -118.68
CA LEU A 333 -1.57 44.24 -117.90
C LEU A 333 -2.08 42.90 -117.30
N PRO A 334 -2.18 41.81 -118.09
CA PRO A 334 -2.72 40.54 -117.59
C PRO A 334 -1.82 39.85 -116.57
N ALA A 335 -0.51 40.11 -116.61
CA ALA A 335 0.43 39.59 -115.62
C ALA A 335 0.29 40.34 -114.29
N LEU A 336 0.19 41.67 -114.36
CA LEU A 336 -0.06 42.53 -113.19
C LEU A 336 -1.45 42.29 -112.57
N GLU A 337 -2.47 42.03 -113.38
CA GLU A 337 -3.81 41.64 -112.91
C GLU A 337 -3.78 40.31 -112.16
N ARG A 338 -3.07 39.30 -112.70
CA ARG A 338 -2.85 38.01 -112.02
C ARG A 338 -2.08 38.16 -110.70
N ASP A 339 -1.04 38.98 -110.68
CA ASP A 339 -0.28 39.27 -109.47
C ASP A 339 -1.14 40.01 -108.43
N LEU A 340 -1.99 40.95 -108.87
CA LEU A 340 -2.98 41.63 -108.01
C LEU A 340 -4.03 40.67 -107.45
N GLU A 341 -4.54 39.75 -108.26
CA GLU A 341 -5.51 38.74 -107.81
C GLU A 341 -4.89 37.78 -106.80
N SER A 342 -3.65 37.31 -107.03
CA SER A 342 -2.93 36.47 -106.07
C SER A 342 -2.63 37.20 -104.75
N LEU A 343 -2.23 38.48 -104.81
CA LEU A 343 -2.02 39.32 -103.63
C LEU A 343 -3.32 39.54 -102.85
N LYS A 344 -4.45 39.79 -103.54
CA LYS A 344 -5.77 39.96 -102.91
C LYS A 344 -6.30 38.66 -102.31
N GLY A 345 -6.19 37.56 -103.05
CA GLY A 345 -6.76 36.26 -102.69
C GLY A 345 -6.00 35.56 -101.56
N GLU A 346 -4.68 35.50 -101.64
CA GLU A 346 -3.88 34.68 -100.73
C GLU A 346 -3.23 35.50 -99.62
N ARG A 347 -2.47 36.54 -99.99
CA ARG A 347 -1.58 37.24 -99.04
C ARG A 347 -2.34 38.22 -98.17
N LEU A 348 -3.21 39.03 -98.77
CA LEU A 348 -4.04 40.01 -98.06
C LEU A 348 -5.09 39.32 -97.17
N SER A 349 -5.77 38.30 -97.68
CA SER A 349 -6.80 37.58 -96.91
C SER A 349 -6.22 36.85 -95.69
N ARG A 350 -4.97 36.38 -95.77
CA ARG A 350 -4.24 35.79 -94.64
C ARG A 350 -3.85 36.84 -93.61
N LEU A 351 -3.24 37.95 -94.04
CA LEU A 351 -2.84 39.03 -93.13
C LEU A 351 -4.03 39.67 -92.40
N LEU A 352 -5.17 39.85 -93.09
CA LEU A 352 -6.39 40.37 -92.47
C LEU A 352 -6.98 39.40 -91.44
N ARG A 353 -6.88 38.09 -91.69
CA ARG A 353 -7.27 37.07 -90.70
C ARG A 353 -6.36 37.12 -89.47
N ASP A 354 -5.03 37.16 -89.67
CA ASP A 354 -4.05 37.25 -88.58
C ASP A 354 -4.27 38.53 -87.75
N GLN A 355 -4.54 39.66 -88.40
CA GLN A 355 -4.87 40.92 -87.74
C GLN A 355 -6.18 40.84 -86.93
N ALA A 356 -7.19 40.14 -87.43
CA ALA A 356 -8.45 39.94 -86.71
C ALA A 356 -8.28 39.07 -85.46
N TYR A 357 -7.37 38.09 -85.48
CA TYR A 357 -6.99 37.36 -84.27
C TYR A 357 -6.34 38.30 -83.25
N CYS A 358 -5.39 39.14 -83.68
CA CYS A 358 -4.75 40.13 -82.81
C CYS A 358 -5.75 41.14 -82.22
N PHE A 359 -6.76 41.56 -82.99
CA PHE A 359 -7.84 42.43 -82.51
C PHE A 359 -8.66 41.80 -81.37
N SER A 360 -8.83 40.47 -81.40
CA SER A 360 -9.57 39.76 -80.34
C SER A 360 -8.76 39.44 -79.09
N LEU A 361 -7.42 39.55 -79.12
CA LEU A 361 -6.55 39.21 -77.99
C LEU A 361 -6.87 40.00 -76.71
N PRO A 362 -7.07 41.33 -76.73
CA PRO A 362 -7.34 42.10 -75.52
C PRO A 362 -8.68 41.73 -74.84
N ILE A 363 -9.67 41.33 -75.62
CA ILE A 363 -10.98 40.90 -75.10
C ILE A 363 -10.83 39.56 -74.37
N LEU A 364 -10.17 38.60 -75.03
CA LEU A 364 -9.86 37.29 -74.42
C LEU A 364 -8.98 37.44 -73.18
N GLN A 365 -8.01 38.36 -73.21
CA GLN A 365 -7.17 38.66 -72.06
C GLN A 365 -7.99 39.22 -70.90
N GLY A 366 -8.91 40.16 -71.16
CA GLY A 366 -9.79 40.70 -70.11
C GLY A 366 -10.72 39.65 -69.50
N ASP A 367 -11.22 38.69 -70.28
CA ASP A 367 -12.01 37.56 -69.76
C ASP A 367 -11.16 36.64 -68.88
N LEU A 368 -9.93 36.32 -69.31
CA LEU A 368 -8.98 35.53 -68.52
C LEU A 368 -8.57 36.24 -67.23
N ASP A 369 -8.29 37.55 -67.28
CA ASP A 369 -7.96 38.35 -66.11
C ASP A 369 -9.13 38.37 -65.09
N ARG A 370 -10.37 38.41 -65.58
CA ARG A 370 -11.57 38.30 -64.72
C ARG A 370 -11.70 36.92 -64.08
N GLU A 371 -11.46 35.85 -64.84
CA GLU A 371 -11.45 34.49 -64.30
C GLU A 371 -10.34 34.33 -63.25
N ASP A 372 -9.15 34.89 -63.50
CA ASP A 372 -8.03 34.87 -62.56
C ASP A 372 -8.37 35.59 -61.24
N LEU A 373 -8.92 36.81 -61.32
CA LEU A 373 -9.38 37.55 -60.14
C LEU A 373 -10.42 36.77 -59.32
N TRP A 374 -11.34 36.08 -60.00
CA TRP A 374 -12.33 35.25 -59.31
C TRP A 374 -11.68 34.03 -58.65
N LEU A 375 -10.77 33.35 -59.33
CA LEU A 375 -10.03 32.21 -58.78
C LEU A 375 -9.17 32.62 -57.57
N GLN A 376 -8.50 33.77 -57.63
CA GLN A 376 -7.75 34.33 -56.49
C GLN A 376 -8.68 34.60 -55.29
N TYR A 377 -9.87 35.15 -55.53
CA TYR A 377 -10.86 35.34 -54.47
C TYR A 377 -11.30 34.01 -53.84
N VAL A 378 -11.59 32.99 -54.66
CA VAL A 378 -11.95 31.64 -54.19
C VAL A 378 -10.81 31.01 -53.40
N SER A 379 -9.56 31.10 -53.88
CA SER A 379 -8.37 30.62 -53.17
C SER A 379 -8.26 31.28 -51.79
N SER A 380 -8.40 32.61 -51.71
CA SER A 380 -8.34 33.35 -50.44
C SER A 380 -9.42 32.92 -49.45
N LEU A 381 -10.60 32.52 -49.94
CA LEU A 381 -11.70 32.03 -49.12
C LEU A 381 -11.42 30.61 -48.62
N GLN A 382 -10.90 29.74 -49.50
CA GLN A 382 -10.49 28.38 -49.17
C GLN A 382 -9.37 28.38 -48.13
N GLU A 383 -8.34 29.21 -48.28
CA GLU A 383 -7.25 29.37 -47.30
C GLU A 383 -7.78 29.76 -45.91
N ARG A 384 -8.73 30.72 -45.84
CA ARG A 384 -9.34 31.13 -44.56
C ARG A 384 -10.15 30.02 -43.90
N VAL A 385 -10.93 29.27 -44.68
CA VAL A 385 -11.73 28.16 -44.16
C VAL A 385 -10.83 27.01 -43.71
N THR A 386 -9.87 26.63 -44.54
CA THR A 386 -8.91 25.55 -44.23
C THR A 386 -8.06 25.89 -43.02
N ALA A 387 -7.54 27.12 -42.89
CA ALA A 387 -6.78 27.54 -41.71
C ALA A 387 -7.60 27.43 -40.41
N ARG A 388 -8.89 27.81 -40.45
CA ARG A 388 -9.77 27.66 -39.27
C ARG A 388 -10.07 26.21 -38.94
N LEU A 389 -10.36 25.38 -39.95
CA LEU A 389 -10.59 23.95 -39.76
C LEU A 389 -9.33 23.23 -39.24
N LEU A 390 -8.15 23.60 -39.72
CA LEU A 390 -6.87 23.11 -39.21
C LEU A 390 -6.66 23.50 -37.74
N HIS A 391 -6.97 24.75 -37.38
CA HIS A 391 -6.91 25.18 -35.98
C HIS A 391 -7.88 24.39 -35.09
N GLN A 392 -9.13 24.23 -35.51
CA GLN A 392 -10.10 23.40 -34.80
C GLN A 392 -9.60 21.97 -34.63
N TRP A 393 -9.10 21.35 -35.70
CA TRP A 393 -8.57 19.99 -35.65
C TRP A 393 -7.37 19.90 -34.69
N SER A 394 -6.44 20.85 -34.75
CA SER A 394 -5.29 20.88 -33.83
C SER A 394 -5.71 21.00 -32.35
N ARG A 395 -6.76 21.79 -32.05
CA ARG A 395 -7.30 21.92 -30.69
C ARG A 395 -7.94 20.61 -30.22
N GLN A 396 -8.68 19.95 -31.10
CA GLN A 396 -9.29 18.64 -30.82
C GLN A 396 -8.23 17.56 -30.58
N GLU A 397 -7.15 17.54 -31.37
CA GLU A 397 -6.02 16.61 -31.15
C GLU A 397 -5.31 16.89 -29.82
N ILE A 398 -5.02 18.15 -29.50
CA ILE A 398 -4.40 18.51 -28.21
C ILE A 398 -5.29 18.07 -27.04
N LEU A 399 -6.61 18.29 -27.16
CA LEU A 399 -7.58 17.85 -26.15
C LEU A 399 -7.61 16.33 -26.03
N GLY A 400 -7.61 15.61 -27.15
CA GLY A 400 -7.54 14.15 -27.18
C GLY A 400 -6.28 13.61 -26.52
N LEU A 401 -5.12 14.21 -26.80
CA LEU A 401 -3.85 13.85 -26.18
C LEU A 401 -3.86 14.13 -24.67
N ALA A 402 -4.42 15.26 -24.23
CA ALA A 402 -4.54 15.58 -22.80
C ALA A 402 -5.39 14.54 -22.07
N LEU A 403 -6.54 14.16 -22.64
CA LEU A 403 -7.41 13.12 -22.08
C LEU A 403 -6.75 11.74 -22.05
N GLN A 404 -5.96 11.39 -23.08
CA GLN A 404 -5.19 10.14 -23.10
C GLN A 404 -4.11 10.09 -22.03
N LEU A 405 -3.38 11.20 -21.83
CA LEU A 405 -2.38 11.31 -20.76
C LEU A 405 -3.06 11.20 -19.39
N GLU A 406 -4.14 11.94 -19.18
CA GLU A 406 -4.91 11.89 -17.95
C GLU A 406 -5.40 10.48 -17.63
N TRP A 407 -5.96 9.78 -18.63
CA TRP A 407 -6.40 8.40 -18.47
C TRP A 407 -5.26 7.44 -18.15
N ARG A 408 -4.08 7.62 -18.74
CA ARG A 408 -2.89 6.83 -18.39
C ARG A 408 -2.51 7.05 -16.93
N ASP A 409 -2.51 8.30 -16.48
CA ASP A 409 -2.12 8.65 -15.12
C ASP A 409 -3.16 8.12 -14.10
N HIS A 410 -4.46 8.18 -14.42
CA HIS A 410 -5.53 7.53 -13.65
C HIS A 410 -5.34 6.02 -13.56
N ARG A 411 -4.93 5.35 -14.64
CA ARG A 411 -4.63 3.90 -14.60
C ARG A 411 -3.45 3.57 -13.71
N LEU A 412 -2.40 4.37 -13.75
CA LEU A 412 -1.24 4.19 -12.87
C LEU A 412 -1.64 4.41 -11.40
N ALA A 413 -2.40 5.47 -11.11
CA ALA A 413 -2.92 5.74 -9.77
C ALA A 413 -3.82 4.60 -9.27
N ALA A 414 -4.73 4.09 -10.12
CA ALA A 414 -5.57 2.94 -9.80
C ALA A 414 -4.74 1.69 -9.46
N GLY A 415 -3.70 1.39 -10.24
CA GLY A 415 -2.79 0.27 -9.95
C GLY A 415 -2.07 0.41 -8.61
N LEU A 416 -1.61 1.62 -8.27
CA LEU A 416 -0.99 1.90 -6.98
C LEU A 416 -1.98 1.76 -5.81
N LEU A 417 -3.21 2.24 -5.97
CA LEU A 417 -4.26 2.11 -4.96
C LEU A 417 -4.67 0.65 -4.75
N GLU A 418 -4.74 -0.15 -5.81
CA GLU A 418 -4.98 -1.59 -5.71
C GLU A 418 -3.85 -2.33 -4.98
N GLU A 419 -2.59 -1.98 -5.25
CA GLU A 419 -1.43 -2.52 -4.52
C GLU A 419 -1.48 -2.15 -3.04
N LEU A 420 -1.77 -0.88 -2.73
CA LEU A 420 -1.95 -0.41 -1.37
C LEU A 420 -3.10 -1.13 -0.65
N GLN A 421 -4.22 -1.37 -1.34
CA GLN A 421 -5.34 -2.15 -0.80
C GLN A 421 -4.92 -3.60 -0.51
N ARG A 422 -4.18 -4.24 -1.43
CA ARG A 422 -3.70 -5.62 -1.28
C ARG A 422 -2.72 -5.76 -0.11
N THR A 423 -1.75 -4.84 -0.01
CA THR A 423 -0.78 -4.81 1.11
C THR A 423 -1.45 -4.58 2.46
N LEU A 424 -2.38 -3.61 2.56
CA LEU A 424 -3.15 -3.37 3.78
C LEU A 424 -4.01 -4.59 4.18
N HIS A 425 -4.62 -5.26 3.21
CA HIS A 425 -5.41 -6.46 3.47
C HIS A 425 -4.53 -7.62 3.97
N SER A 426 -3.35 -7.81 3.38
CA SER A 426 -2.35 -8.79 3.83
C SER A 426 -1.90 -8.49 5.27
N HIS A 427 -1.54 -7.24 5.56
CA HIS A 427 -1.14 -6.83 6.91
C HIS A 427 -2.26 -7.02 7.93
N LYS A 428 -3.49 -6.69 7.58
CA LYS A 428 -4.67 -6.95 8.42
C LYS A 428 -4.83 -8.45 8.72
N GLY A 429 -4.72 -9.31 7.71
CA GLY A 429 -4.80 -10.76 7.89
C GLY A 429 -3.67 -11.31 8.77
N ALA A 430 -2.44 -10.86 8.55
CA ALA A 430 -1.29 -11.22 9.37
C ALA A 430 -1.49 -10.79 10.84
N LEU A 431 -1.99 -9.57 11.07
CA LEU A 431 -2.27 -9.05 12.41
C LEU A 431 -3.40 -9.84 13.10
N GLN A 432 -4.46 -10.18 12.38
CA GLN A 432 -5.53 -11.05 12.88
C GLN A 432 -5.01 -12.45 13.25
N SER A 433 -4.14 -13.04 12.44
CA SER A 433 -3.54 -14.35 12.73
C SER A 433 -2.65 -14.30 13.99
N ARG A 434 -1.88 -13.22 14.16
CA ARG A 434 -1.07 -13.00 15.37
C ARG A 434 -1.96 -12.83 16.60
N LEU A 435 -3.02 -12.01 16.52
CA LEU A 435 -3.98 -11.85 17.62
C LEU A 435 -4.65 -13.18 18.00
N ALA A 436 -5.03 -13.99 17.01
CA ALA A 436 -5.57 -15.33 17.26
C ALA A 436 -4.55 -16.24 17.97
N SER A 437 -3.27 -16.16 17.60
CA SER A 437 -2.20 -16.92 18.30
C SER A 437 -2.01 -16.49 19.76
N TYR A 438 -2.19 -15.21 20.11
CA TYR A 438 -2.15 -14.75 21.50
C TYR A 438 -3.40 -15.13 22.30
N GLY A 439 -4.54 -15.30 21.61
CA GLY A 439 -5.80 -15.76 22.21
C GLY A 439 -5.84 -17.25 22.54
N ASP A 440 -4.80 -18.04 22.19
CA ASP A 440 -4.79 -19.47 22.45
C ASP A 440 -4.78 -19.76 23.96
N PRO A 441 -5.79 -20.48 24.50
CA PRO A 441 -5.90 -20.76 25.92
C PRO A 441 -4.76 -21.64 26.47
N LYS A 442 -3.95 -22.23 25.58
CA LYS A 442 -2.74 -22.98 25.92
C LYS A 442 -1.58 -22.07 26.35
N LEU A 443 -1.52 -20.83 25.86
CA LEU A 443 -0.51 -19.84 26.27
C LEU A 443 -0.90 -19.15 27.59
N SER A 444 -2.20 -18.97 27.85
CA SER A 444 -2.72 -18.37 29.09
C SER A 444 -2.68 -19.31 30.31
N ARG A 445 -2.36 -20.61 30.14
CA ARG A 445 -2.43 -21.65 31.19
C ARG A 445 -1.10 -21.95 31.88
N ARG A 446 -0.29 -20.93 32.18
CA ARG A 446 0.86 -21.04 33.11
C ARG A 446 0.57 -20.54 34.53
N GLN A 447 -0.68 -20.63 34.98
CA GLN A 447 -0.95 -20.74 36.42
C GLN A 447 -0.97 -22.24 36.76
N GLY A 448 0.21 -22.81 37.02
CA GLY A 448 0.29 -24.17 37.53
C GLY A 448 -0.47 -24.29 38.86
N PRO A 449 -1.15 -25.40 39.15
CA PRO A 449 -1.68 -25.64 40.49
C PRO A 449 -0.50 -25.58 41.47
N LYS A 450 -0.64 -24.80 42.55
CA LYS A 450 0.34 -24.75 43.64
C LYS A 450 0.68 -26.20 44.04
N VAL A 451 1.87 -26.67 43.67
CA VAL A 451 2.33 -28.04 43.92
C VAL A 451 2.42 -28.21 45.45
N ARG A 452 1.45 -28.90 46.03
CA ARG A 452 1.56 -29.45 47.38
C ARG A 452 2.24 -30.80 47.23
N ILE A 453 3.50 -30.89 47.68
CA ILE A 453 4.22 -32.15 47.77
C ILE A 453 3.45 -33.05 48.74
N ALA A 454 2.95 -34.19 48.25
CA ALA A 454 2.27 -35.17 49.09
C ALA A 454 3.30 -35.94 49.93
N PRO A 455 2.96 -36.46 51.11
CA PRO A 455 3.88 -37.30 51.91
C PRO A 455 4.24 -38.64 51.25
N GLN A 456 3.67 -38.94 50.07
CA GLN A 456 3.97 -40.12 49.25
C GLN A 456 4.82 -39.77 48.01
N ASP A 457 5.34 -38.54 47.94
CA ASP A 457 6.05 -38.06 46.76
C ASP A 457 7.47 -38.67 46.71
N HIS A 458 7.65 -39.69 45.87
CA HIS A 458 8.93 -40.40 45.67
C HIS A 458 9.87 -39.66 44.72
N THR A 459 9.56 -38.41 44.37
CA THR A 459 10.36 -37.57 43.47
C THR A 459 11.76 -37.30 44.02
N ALA A 460 11.91 -37.13 45.35
CA ALA A 460 13.21 -36.99 45.99
C ALA A 460 14.04 -38.30 45.94
N MET A 461 13.38 -39.45 46.11
CA MET A 461 14.02 -40.78 46.01
C MET A 461 14.41 -41.11 44.56
N LYS A 462 13.56 -40.78 43.58
CA LYS A 462 13.88 -40.91 42.15
C LYS A 462 14.98 -39.96 41.70
N LEU A 463 15.06 -38.74 42.26
CA LEU A 463 16.17 -37.82 42.02
C LEU A 463 17.47 -38.34 42.61
N TRP A 464 17.40 -39.01 43.77
CA TRP A 464 18.54 -39.66 44.40
C TRP A 464 19.00 -40.88 43.58
N GLU A 465 18.08 -41.75 43.15
CA GLU A 465 18.35 -42.85 42.20
C GLU A 465 18.86 -42.37 40.84
N MET A 466 18.43 -41.20 40.35
CA MET A 466 18.96 -40.58 39.12
C MET A 466 20.37 -39.99 39.28
N LEU A 467 20.80 -39.71 40.51
CA LEU A 467 22.14 -39.19 40.79
C LEU A 467 23.16 -40.31 41.08
N ASP A 468 22.70 -41.52 41.43
CA ASP A 468 23.53 -42.58 42.03
C ASP A 468 23.74 -43.85 41.16
N ASP A 469 23.47 -43.86 39.85
CA ASP A 469 23.78 -45.03 38.98
C ASP A 469 24.27 -44.68 37.53
N PRO A 470 24.95 -45.61 36.81
CA PRO A 470 26.26 -45.45 36.13
C PRO A 470 26.18 -45.02 34.63
N PRO A 471 27.30 -44.81 33.90
CA PRO A 471 27.43 -43.79 32.84
C PRO A 471 26.68 -44.01 31.51
N ASP A 472 25.90 -45.07 31.35
CA ASP A 472 25.43 -45.53 30.03
C ASP A 472 23.91 -45.44 29.77
N GLN A 473 23.15 -44.66 30.56
CA GLN A 473 21.75 -44.39 30.24
C GLN A 473 21.48 -42.91 29.90
N LYS A 474 21.33 -42.69 28.59
CA LYS A 474 20.64 -41.57 27.90
C LYS A 474 20.45 -40.30 28.74
N GLN A 475 21.41 -39.39 28.63
CA GLN A 475 21.34 -38.04 29.17
C GLN A 475 20.13 -37.29 28.59
N LEU A 476 19.08 -37.11 29.41
CA LEU A 476 17.89 -36.33 29.08
C LEU A 476 18.19 -34.83 28.94
N PHE A 477 19.31 -34.36 29.49
CA PHE A 477 19.79 -32.99 29.33
C PHE A 477 21.18 -32.99 28.69
N GLN A 478 21.29 -32.29 27.57
CA GLN A 478 22.56 -31.99 26.93
C GLN A 478 23.46 -31.25 27.93
N LYS A 479 24.63 -31.82 28.24
CA LYS A 479 25.64 -31.17 29.11
C LYS A 479 25.92 -29.76 28.58
N TYR A 480 26.20 -28.80 29.49
CA TYR A 480 26.57 -27.42 29.13
C TYR A 480 27.62 -27.37 28.01
N ASP A 481 28.59 -28.29 28.05
CA ASP A 481 29.65 -28.44 27.03
C ASP A 481 29.10 -28.73 25.63
N SER A 482 28.03 -29.53 25.50
CA SER A 482 27.41 -29.82 24.21
C SER A 482 26.60 -28.63 23.66
N LEU A 483 26.03 -27.80 24.54
CA LEU A 483 25.39 -26.54 24.15
C LEU A 483 26.44 -25.51 23.71
N CYS A 484 27.57 -25.43 24.43
CA CYS A 484 28.71 -24.61 24.05
C CYS A 484 29.29 -25.05 22.70
N LEU A 485 29.49 -26.35 22.48
CA LEU A 485 29.95 -26.90 21.20
C LEU A 485 28.97 -26.58 20.06
N ARG A 486 27.66 -26.64 20.33
CA ARG A 486 26.65 -26.26 19.34
C ARG A 486 26.66 -24.75 19.06
N GLY A 487 26.88 -23.93 20.07
CA GLY A 487 27.06 -22.48 19.93
C GLY A 487 28.29 -22.12 19.10
N VAL A 488 29.39 -22.85 19.27
CA VAL A 488 30.61 -22.69 18.45
C VAL A 488 30.36 -23.13 17.00
N TRP A 489 29.63 -24.22 16.78
CA TRP A 489 29.24 -24.63 15.42
C TRP A 489 28.37 -23.59 14.73
N LEU A 490 27.41 -23.02 15.46
CA LEU A 490 26.50 -22.02 14.91
C LEU A 490 27.23 -20.70 14.60
N SER A 491 28.20 -20.31 15.44
CA SER A 491 29.02 -19.13 15.16
C SER A 491 29.90 -19.33 13.91
N VAL A 492 30.49 -20.51 13.74
CA VAL A 492 31.24 -20.86 12.53
C VAL A 492 30.33 -20.88 11.29
N GLU A 493 29.11 -21.39 11.42
CA GLU A 493 28.13 -21.43 10.32
C GLU A 493 27.67 -20.01 9.92
N VAL A 494 27.37 -19.14 10.90
CA VAL A 494 27.05 -17.73 10.66
C VAL A 494 28.22 -16.99 10.02
N MET A 495 29.45 -17.22 10.48
CA MET A 495 30.64 -16.64 9.85
C MET A 495 30.77 -17.12 8.40
N SER A 496 30.56 -18.41 8.13
CA SER A 496 30.62 -18.95 6.76
C SER A 496 29.52 -18.39 5.84
N LEU A 497 28.32 -18.14 6.37
CA LEU A 497 27.23 -17.53 5.63
C LEU A 497 27.46 -16.03 5.39
N GLN A 498 28.07 -15.33 6.35
CA GLN A 498 28.49 -13.95 6.17
C GLN A 498 29.65 -13.82 5.17
N GLU A 499 30.60 -14.77 5.16
CA GLU A 499 31.66 -14.86 4.15
C GLU A 499 31.04 -15.11 2.77
N LYS A 500 30.11 -16.06 2.64
CA LYS A 500 29.37 -16.32 1.40
C LYS A 500 28.49 -15.15 0.96
N LEU A 501 27.97 -14.35 1.88
CA LEU A 501 27.22 -13.13 1.57
C LEU A 501 28.16 -12.00 1.10
N ARG A 502 29.37 -11.92 1.67
CA ARG A 502 30.44 -11.01 1.23
C ARG A 502 31.00 -11.41 -0.14
N GLU A 503 31.16 -12.70 -0.39
CA GLU A 503 31.53 -13.27 -1.69
C GLU A 503 30.36 -13.25 -2.69
N GLY A 504 29.13 -13.09 -2.21
CA GLY A 504 27.87 -13.28 -2.93
C GLY A 504 27.27 -12.05 -3.59
N VAL A 505 28.00 -10.94 -3.71
CA VAL A 505 27.64 -9.90 -4.69
C VAL A 505 28.87 -9.29 -5.38
N PRO A 506 29.67 -10.09 -6.11
CA PRO A 506 30.77 -9.54 -6.92
C PRO A 506 30.24 -8.67 -8.08
N GLN A 507 28.92 -8.68 -8.30
CA GLN A 507 28.23 -7.87 -9.29
C GLN A 507 27.74 -6.53 -8.73
N LEU A 508 27.63 -6.30 -7.42
CA LEU A 508 27.11 -5.02 -6.92
C LEU A 508 28.09 -3.87 -7.16
N PRO A 509 29.40 -3.99 -6.87
CA PRO A 509 30.35 -2.93 -7.16
C PRO A 509 30.57 -2.73 -8.67
N ALA A 510 30.41 -3.80 -9.45
CA ALA A 510 30.44 -3.72 -10.91
C ALA A 510 29.20 -3.00 -11.45
N LEU A 511 28.01 -3.35 -10.95
CA LEU A 511 26.74 -2.74 -11.32
C LEU A 511 26.63 -1.30 -10.82
N GLU A 512 27.14 -0.99 -9.62
CA GLU A 512 27.26 0.38 -9.09
C GLU A 512 28.22 1.19 -9.95
N ARG A 513 29.37 0.63 -10.35
CA ARG A 513 30.25 1.28 -11.33
C ARG A 513 29.59 1.46 -12.69
N ASP A 514 28.81 0.50 -13.16
CA ASP A 514 28.09 0.58 -14.43
C ASP A 514 26.98 1.63 -14.35
N PHE A 515 26.26 1.73 -13.24
CA PHE A 515 25.28 2.78 -12.97
C PHE A 515 25.92 4.14 -12.85
N GLU A 516 27.06 4.25 -12.16
CA GLU A 516 27.78 5.50 -11.97
C GLU A 516 28.45 5.97 -13.28
N ALA A 517 28.95 5.02 -14.09
CA ALA A 517 29.37 5.27 -15.46
C ALA A 517 28.19 5.75 -16.32
N PHE A 518 27.06 5.06 -16.29
CA PHE A 518 25.84 5.46 -17.03
C PHE A 518 25.34 6.84 -16.58
N TYR A 519 25.37 7.12 -15.28
CA TYR A 519 25.00 8.40 -14.71
C TYR A 519 25.96 9.52 -15.13
N SER A 520 27.27 9.24 -15.12
CA SER A 520 28.29 10.18 -15.60
C SER A 520 28.18 10.47 -17.11
N LEU A 521 27.80 9.46 -17.91
CA LEU A 521 27.59 9.58 -19.35
C LEU A 521 26.32 10.38 -19.67
N MET A 522 25.26 10.17 -18.88
CA MET A 522 23.97 10.85 -19.04
C MET A 522 23.96 12.27 -18.51
N TYR A 523 24.75 12.63 -17.50
CA TYR A 523 24.64 13.92 -16.80
C TYR A 523 25.92 14.76 -16.74
N GLY A 524 27.08 14.17 -17.02
CA GLY A 524 28.40 14.79 -16.85
C GLY A 524 28.61 15.47 -15.49
N ASP A 525 29.60 16.35 -15.39
CA ASP A 525 29.87 17.14 -14.16
C ASP A 525 28.83 18.23 -13.88
N SER A 526 27.86 18.44 -14.78
CA SER A 526 26.98 19.61 -14.77
C SER A 526 25.56 19.36 -14.26
N LYS A 527 25.22 18.12 -13.83
CA LYS A 527 23.85 17.71 -13.46
C LYS A 527 22.78 18.10 -14.51
N ARG A 528 23.17 18.18 -15.78
CA ARG A 528 22.28 18.44 -16.93
C ARG A 528 22.44 17.29 -17.92
N LEU A 529 21.32 16.86 -18.50
CA LEU A 529 21.28 15.70 -19.38
C LEU A 529 22.17 15.95 -20.62
N MET A 530 23.31 15.26 -20.71
CA MET A 530 24.32 15.36 -21.75
C MET A 530 24.24 14.14 -22.67
N LEU A 531 23.09 13.96 -23.34
CA LEU A 531 23.04 13.03 -24.46
C LEU A 531 23.83 13.66 -25.61
N SER A 532 24.98 13.09 -25.96
CA SER A 532 25.66 13.48 -27.20
C SER A 532 24.74 13.10 -28.36
N ALA A 533 24.42 14.08 -29.21
CA ALA A 533 23.40 13.95 -30.26
C ALA A 533 23.72 12.87 -31.31
N GLN A 534 24.95 12.32 -31.32
CA GLN A 534 25.43 11.37 -32.31
C GLN A 534 24.99 9.93 -32.01
N GLU A 535 25.26 9.43 -30.79
CA GLU A 535 24.95 8.04 -30.41
C GLU A 535 23.45 7.77 -30.31
N VAL A 536 22.67 8.79 -29.89
CA VAL A 536 21.20 8.72 -29.89
C VAL A 536 20.64 8.74 -31.31
N SER A 537 21.27 9.48 -32.23
CA SER A 537 20.88 9.48 -33.64
C SER A 537 21.14 8.12 -34.27
N GLU A 538 22.30 7.51 -34.01
CA GLU A 538 22.66 6.18 -34.51
C GLU A 538 21.70 5.11 -33.96
N ALA A 539 21.42 5.12 -32.65
CA ALA A 539 20.46 4.20 -32.06
C ALA A 539 19.02 4.40 -32.58
N MET A 540 18.62 5.66 -32.87
CA MET A 540 17.32 5.95 -33.50
C MET A 540 17.26 5.52 -34.96
N GLU A 541 18.36 5.62 -35.71
CA GLU A 541 18.45 5.12 -37.09
C GLU A 541 18.40 3.60 -37.12
N GLU A 542 19.11 2.91 -36.22
CA GLU A 542 19.04 1.46 -36.06
C GLU A 542 17.64 0.98 -35.68
N LEU A 543 16.98 1.67 -34.75
CA LEU A 543 15.59 1.39 -34.37
C LEU A 543 14.64 1.63 -35.56
N GLY A 544 14.84 2.72 -36.31
CA GLY A 544 14.09 3.02 -37.53
C GLY A 544 14.23 1.92 -38.58
N ALA A 545 15.45 1.42 -38.78
CA ALA A 545 15.72 0.30 -39.68
C ALA A 545 15.02 -0.99 -39.19
N ALA A 546 15.10 -1.32 -37.91
CA ALA A 546 14.43 -2.49 -37.33
C ALA A 546 12.90 -2.43 -37.45
N VAL A 547 12.30 -1.25 -37.24
CA VAL A 547 10.86 -1.03 -37.41
C VAL A 547 10.44 -1.17 -38.88
N SER A 548 11.26 -0.67 -39.82
CA SER A 548 10.99 -0.84 -41.25
C SER A 548 11.02 -2.31 -41.68
N GLN A 549 11.95 -3.10 -41.12
CA GLN A 549 12.08 -4.54 -41.37
C GLN A 549 10.88 -5.32 -40.79
N LEU A 550 10.44 -4.96 -39.58
CA LEU A 550 9.23 -5.53 -38.98
C LEU A 550 8.01 -5.24 -39.86
N ASN A 551 7.83 -4.02 -40.33
CA ASN A 551 6.72 -3.66 -41.21
C ASN A 551 6.74 -4.45 -42.54
N GLN A 552 7.90 -4.62 -43.16
CA GLN A 552 8.04 -5.47 -44.35
C GLN A 552 7.67 -6.93 -44.06
N SER A 553 8.10 -7.47 -42.91
CA SER A 553 7.74 -8.83 -42.50
C SER A 553 6.23 -9.00 -42.27
N MET A 554 5.57 -8.03 -41.64
CA MET A 554 4.13 -8.03 -41.43
C MET A 554 3.35 -7.94 -42.74
N LEU A 555 3.81 -7.11 -43.68
CA LEU A 555 3.24 -7.04 -45.03
C LEU A 555 3.39 -8.37 -45.78
N GLY A 556 4.54 -9.04 -45.65
CA GLY A 556 4.76 -10.38 -46.19
C GLY A 556 3.79 -11.41 -45.62
N ILE A 557 3.63 -11.44 -44.29
CA ILE A 557 2.67 -12.34 -43.62
C ILE A 557 1.22 -12.04 -44.06
N LEU A 558 0.86 -10.76 -44.23
CA LEU A 558 -0.46 -10.38 -44.72
C LEU A 558 -0.68 -10.80 -46.17
N ALA A 559 0.34 -10.69 -47.03
CA ALA A 559 0.29 -11.15 -48.41
C ALA A 559 0.13 -12.68 -48.47
N ASP A 560 0.89 -13.42 -47.67
CA ASP A 560 0.79 -14.87 -47.53
C ASP A 560 -0.58 -15.30 -47.02
N ARG A 561 -1.12 -14.60 -46.02
CA ARG A 561 -2.48 -14.87 -45.52
C ARG A 561 -3.53 -14.61 -46.59
N LYS A 562 -3.39 -13.53 -47.37
CA LYS A 562 -4.29 -13.25 -48.51
C LYS A 562 -4.17 -14.34 -49.58
N GLY A 563 -2.96 -14.81 -49.89
CA GLY A 563 -2.73 -15.93 -50.81
C GLY A 563 -3.35 -17.23 -50.32
N LYS A 564 -3.14 -17.57 -49.05
CA LYS A 564 -3.77 -18.74 -48.41
C LYS A 564 -5.30 -18.63 -48.43
N ASN A 565 -5.87 -17.48 -48.07
CA ASN A 565 -7.31 -17.25 -48.16
C ASN A 565 -7.86 -17.42 -49.58
N ARG A 566 -7.13 -16.96 -50.60
CA ARG A 566 -7.51 -17.23 -52.00
C ARG A 566 -7.48 -18.72 -52.32
N SER A 567 -6.46 -19.45 -51.86
CA SER A 567 -6.39 -20.93 -51.98
C SER A 567 -7.43 -21.68 -51.14
N LEU A 568 -8.06 -21.02 -50.16
CA LEU A 568 -9.21 -21.57 -49.42
C LEU A 568 -10.51 -21.44 -50.23
N LEU A 569 -10.59 -20.43 -51.09
CA LEU A 569 -11.74 -20.13 -51.95
C LEU A 569 -11.71 -20.88 -53.29
N GLU A 570 -10.58 -21.49 -53.66
CA GLU A 570 -10.50 -22.33 -54.86
C GLU A 570 -11.39 -23.58 -54.73
N PRO A 571 -12.32 -23.82 -55.68
CA PRO A 571 -13.33 -24.87 -55.57
C PRO A 571 -12.70 -26.27 -55.48
N HIS A 572 -11.71 -26.58 -56.31
CA HIS A 572 -11.03 -27.88 -56.32
C HIS A 572 -10.28 -28.19 -55.01
N ARG A 573 -9.61 -27.21 -54.40
CA ARG A 573 -8.94 -27.39 -53.10
C ARG A 573 -9.94 -27.51 -51.94
N ARG A 574 -11.14 -26.95 -52.09
CA ARG A 574 -12.22 -27.10 -51.12
C ARG A 574 -12.79 -28.52 -51.18
N GLU A 575 -12.97 -29.07 -52.37
CA GLU A 575 -13.37 -30.46 -52.58
C GLU A 575 -12.32 -31.44 -52.04
N GLU A 576 -11.04 -31.23 -52.33
CA GLU A 576 -9.94 -32.04 -51.78
C GLU A 576 -9.94 -32.07 -50.24
N ARG A 577 -10.13 -30.92 -49.59
CA ARG A 577 -10.22 -30.86 -48.11
C ARG A 577 -11.49 -31.49 -47.56
N ASN A 578 -12.60 -31.39 -48.27
CA ASN A 578 -13.85 -32.05 -47.88
C ASN A 578 -13.68 -33.58 -47.97
N LEU A 579 -13.04 -34.09 -49.02
CA LEU A 579 -12.68 -35.51 -49.13
C LEU A 579 -11.71 -35.92 -48.01
N TYR A 580 -10.71 -35.08 -47.71
CA TYR A 580 -9.78 -35.34 -46.60
C TYR A 580 -10.49 -35.35 -45.23
N ALA A 581 -11.48 -34.49 -45.02
CA ALA A 581 -12.29 -34.49 -43.80
C ALA A 581 -13.23 -35.70 -43.72
N LEU A 582 -13.82 -36.10 -44.85
CA LEU A 582 -14.66 -37.30 -44.96
C LEU A 582 -13.84 -38.57 -44.71
N PHE A 583 -12.59 -38.63 -45.16
CA PHE A 583 -11.67 -39.74 -44.89
C PHE A 583 -11.52 -40.06 -43.39
N PHE A 584 -11.49 -39.04 -42.53
CA PHE A 584 -11.38 -39.24 -41.08
C PHE A 584 -12.71 -39.33 -40.35
N ARG A 585 -13.80 -38.84 -40.94
CA ARG A 585 -15.12 -38.78 -40.27
C ARG A 585 -16.07 -39.88 -40.69
N ASP A 586 -16.09 -40.25 -41.96
CA ASP A 586 -17.09 -41.14 -42.53
C ASP A 586 -16.60 -41.80 -43.84
N PRO A 587 -15.96 -42.98 -43.75
CA PRO A 587 -15.32 -43.62 -44.90
C PRO A 587 -16.32 -44.15 -45.95
N ASP A 588 -17.56 -44.44 -45.56
CA ASP A 588 -18.59 -44.93 -46.48
C ASP A 588 -19.10 -43.79 -47.37
N ARG A 589 -19.33 -42.60 -46.78
CA ARG A 589 -19.65 -41.38 -47.55
C ARG A 589 -18.53 -40.92 -48.47
N LEU A 590 -17.27 -41.13 -48.06
CA LEU A 590 -16.13 -40.85 -48.94
C LEU A 590 -16.18 -41.73 -50.20
N ARG A 591 -16.51 -43.02 -50.05
CA ARG A 591 -16.60 -43.94 -51.20
C ARG A 591 -17.65 -43.48 -52.20
N GLU A 592 -18.84 -43.09 -51.73
CA GLU A 592 -19.93 -42.59 -52.58
C GLU A 592 -19.53 -41.31 -53.35
N GLU A 593 -18.90 -40.34 -52.68
CA GLU A 593 -18.44 -39.10 -53.31
C GLU A 593 -17.31 -39.32 -54.32
N VAL A 594 -16.37 -40.24 -54.03
CA VAL A 594 -15.29 -40.60 -54.96
C VAL A 594 -15.83 -41.33 -56.19
N GLU A 595 -16.77 -42.26 -56.01
CA GLU A 595 -17.42 -42.97 -57.12
C GLU A 595 -18.21 -41.99 -58.03
N ALA A 596 -18.89 -40.99 -57.44
CA ALA A 596 -19.57 -39.95 -58.19
C ALA A 596 -18.59 -39.03 -58.97
N LEU A 597 -17.42 -38.71 -58.40
CA LEU A 597 -16.36 -37.96 -59.08
C LEU A 597 -15.72 -38.78 -60.21
N GLU A 598 -15.50 -40.07 -60.02
CA GLU A 598 -15.00 -40.96 -61.08
C GLU A 598 -15.99 -41.09 -62.24
N GLN A 599 -17.29 -41.16 -61.95
CA GLN A 599 -18.33 -41.16 -62.98
C GLN A 599 -18.33 -39.85 -63.78
N ARG A 600 -18.30 -38.69 -63.11
CA ARG A 600 -18.18 -37.38 -63.79
C ARG A 600 -16.92 -37.25 -64.64
N ALA A 601 -15.80 -37.79 -64.18
CA ALA A 601 -14.55 -37.78 -64.94
C ALA A 601 -14.61 -38.68 -66.18
N ARG A 602 -15.29 -39.83 -66.09
CA ARG A 602 -15.55 -40.72 -67.25
C ARG A 602 -16.49 -40.05 -68.25
N GLU A 603 -17.57 -39.42 -67.78
CA GLU A 603 -18.49 -38.64 -68.63
C GLU A 603 -17.79 -37.46 -69.33
N PHE A 604 -16.87 -36.77 -68.65
CA PHE A 604 -16.07 -35.71 -69.28
C PHE A 604 -15.07 -36.24 -70.31
N ALA A 605 -14.50 -37.42 -70.10
CA ALA A 605 -13.59 -38.06 -71.06
C ALA A 605 -14.32 -38.51 -72.33
N GLU A 606 -15.57 -39.00 -72.20
CA GLU A 606 -16.43 -39.39 -73.33
C GLU A 606 -16.95 -38.20 -74.17
N VAL A 607 -16.85 -36.97 -73.66
CA VAL A 607 -17.27 -35.73 -74.36
C VAL A 607 -16.09 -35.05 -75.10
N LEU A 608 -14.86 -35.45 -74.80
CA LEU A 608 -13.63 -34.90 -75.40
C LEU A 608 -13.03 -35.78 -76.52
N ASP A 609 -13.50 -37.02 -76.65
CA ASP A 609 -13.32 -37.89 -77.82
C ASP A 609 -14.49 -37.72 -78.82
#